data_AF-A0A2V8BRT1-F1
#
_entry.id   AF-A0A2V8BRT1-F1
#
_cell.length_a   1.000
_cell.length_b   1.000
_cell.length_c   1.000
_cell.angle_alpha   90.00
_cell.angle_beta   90.00
_cell.angle_gamma   90.00
#
_symmetry.space_group_name_H-M   'P 1'
#
loop_
_entity.id
_entity.type
_entity.pdbx_description
1 polymer ?
#
loop_
_entity_poly.entity_id
_entity_poly.type
_entity_poly.pdbx_seq_one_letter_code
_entity_poly.pdbx_strand_id
1 'polypeptide(L)'
;MRTRASWVKSRGDYQATADVLFTNPSRRRTEENRGVNVTTSRRHDDDTSALSRARLLAQRNETALVLPKGPRMSVSFQRTFARSDRTDGNPNTSRGLGVDGPDFARLMQTPDGAIVMLTESSVPRLRTEVPLQFGKALIATGNQVAGFPGSYGVWLKKVGSGWRLVFNNEPDAWGSQHDPKFDAAEIELSHSDGHAAARPFAVAIVPDGAARGRLVILWGPHEWTADFVTSSRTIP
;
A
#
# COMPACT_ATOMS: atom_id res chain seq x y z
N MET A 1 26.49 -45.28 34.95
CA MET A 1 27.02 -43.92 34.65
C MET A 1 26.25 -43.42 33.45
N ARG A 2 25.22 -42.55 33.47
CA ARG A 2 24.99 -41.25 34.14
C ARG A 2 26.16 -40.28 34.01
N THR A 3 26.04 -39.31 33.10
CA THR A 3 25.93 -37.89 33.47
C THR A 3 25.02 -37.14 32.49
N ARG A 4 24.14 -36.31 33.07
CA ARG A 4 23.22 -35.35 32.44
C ARG A 4 23.96 -34.08 32.01
N ALA A 5 23.44 -33.40 30.99
CA ALA A 5 23.32 -31.94 31.04
C ALA A 5 21.87 -31.55 30.72
N SER A 6 21.30 -30.76 31.62
CA SER A 6 19.96 -30.20 31.61
C SER A 6 20.12 -28.71 31.79
N TRP A 7 19.45 -27.90 30.97
CA TRP A 7 18.95 -26.58 31.35
C TRP A 7 17.70 -26.23 30.52
N VAL A 8 16.56 -26.35 31.21
CA VAL A 8 15.39 -25.44 31.33
C VAL A 8 14.90 -24.60 30.13
N LYS A 9 13.60 -24.79 29.86
CA LYS A 9 12.64 -23.99 29.07
C LYS A 9 12.65 -22.48 29.36
N SER A 10 12.54 -21.68 28.30
CA SER A 10 11.75 -20.43 28.30
C SER A 10 10.75 -20.47 27.14
N ARG A 11 9.50 -20.14 27.46
CA ARG A 11 8.34 -20.18 26.56
C ARG A 11 8.36 -18.99 25.61
N GLY A 12 8.04 -19.27 24.36
CA GLY A 12 7.77 -18.28 23.32
C GLY A 12 7.20 -18.99 22.10
N ASP A 13 6.06 -19.66 22.31
CA ASP A 13 5.29 -20.28 21.24
C ASP A 13 4.75 -19.17 20.31
N TYR A 14 5.51 -18.81 19.28
CA TYR A 14 4.94 -18.19 18.09
C TYR A 14 4.52 -19.32 17.15
N GLN A 15 3.25 -19.71 17.22
CA GLN A 15 2.64 -20.51 16.16
C GLN A 15 2.61 -19.66 14.89
N ALA A 16 3.51 -19.98 13.96
CA ALA A 16 3.43 -19.52 12.58
C ALA A 16 2.24 -20.22 11.90
N THR A 17 1.06 -19.64 12.02
CA THR A 17 -0.11 -20.00 11.20
C THR A 17 -0.75 -18.72 10.70
N ALA A 18 -0.18 -18.16 9.64
CA ALA A 18 -0.89 -17.28 8.74
C ALA A 18 -1.02 -18.04 7.42
N ASP A 19 -2.09 -18.81 7.28
CA ASP A 19 -2.49 -19.36 6.00
C ASP A 19 -2.85 -18.19 5.08
N VAL A 20 -1.99 -17.92 4.10
CA VAL A 20 -2.29 -16.98 3.02
C VAL A 20 -3.30 -17.67 2.09
N LEU A 21 -4.57 -17.39 2.31
CA LEU A 21 -5.67 -17.87 1.47
C LEU A 21 -5.69 -17.10 0.14
N PHE A 22 -5.08 -17.67 -0.89
CA PHE A 22 -5.32 -17.28 -2.28
C PHE A 22 -6.62 -17.92 -2.77
N THR A 23 -7.72 -17.18 -2.77
CA THR A 23 -8.96 -17.62 -3.41
C THR A 23 -8.86 -17.42 -4.92
N ASN A 24 -8.57 -18.49 -5.65
CA ASN A 24 -8.62 -18.51 -7.11
C ASN A 24 -10.04 -18.92 -7.55
N PRO A 25 -10.82 -18.12 -8.29
CA PRO A 25 -12.14 -18.53 -8.76
C PRO A 25 -11.99 -19.55 -9.89
N SER A 26 -12.03 -20.84 -9.56
CA SER A 26 -12.11 -21.93 -10.52
C SER A 26 -13.48 -21.93 -11.20
N ARG A 27 -13.57 -21.40 -12.43
CA ARG A 27 -14.70 -21.70 -13.32
C ARG A 27 -14.48 -23.07 -13.98
N ARG A 28 -15.33 -24.04 -13.61
CA ARG A 28 -15.48 -25.29 -14.36
C ARG A 28 -15.89 -24.95 -15.80
N ARG A 29 -15.13 -25.48 -16.77
CA ARG A 29 -15.46 -25.43 -18.18
C ARG A 29 -16.52 -26.51 -18.45
N THR A 30 -17.75 -26.09 -18.67
CA THR A 30 -18.77 -26.97 -19.25
C THR A 30 -18.63 -26.91 -20.77
N GLU A 31 -18.43 -28.05 -21.40
CA GLU A 31 -18.66 -28.27 -22.84
C GLU A 31 -20.12 -27.88 -23.15
N GLU A 32 -20.49 -27.21 -24.25
CA GLU A 32 -20.51 -27.70 -25.63
C GLU A 32 -21.22 -26.61 -26.48
N ASN A 33 -20.70 -26.25 -27.67
CA ASN A 33 -21.43 -26.36 -28.94
C ASN A 33 -20.61 -25.84 -30.13
N ARG A 34 -20.38 -26.72 -31.11
CA ARG A 34 -19.89 -26.39 -32.43
C ARG A 34 -21.06 -25.88 -33.27
N GLY A 35 -21.05 -24.60 -33.62
CA GLY A 35 -22.08 -24.05 -34.49
C GLY A 35 -21.77 -22.64 -34.99
N VAL A 36 -21.41 -22.59 -36.27
CA VAL A 36 -21.61 -21.45 -37.19
C VAL A 36 -20.61 -20.28 -37.11
N ASN A 37 -19.64 -20.35 -38.03
CA ASN A 37 -18.97 -19.18 -38.60
C ASN A 37 -20.03 -18.23 -39.18
N VAL A 38 -20.27 -17.11 -38.51
CA VAL A 38 -20.75 -15.89 -39.16
C VAL A 38 -19.83 -14.75 -38.74
N THR A 39 -19.01 -14.30 -39.67
CA THR A 39 -18.28 -13.04 -39.59
C THR A 39 -19.30 -11.91 -39.57
N THR A 40 -19.79 -11.57 -38.38
CA THR A 40 -20.49 -10.31 -38.15
C THR A 40 -19.49 -9.36 -37.52
N SER A 41 -18.98 -8.43 -38.35
CA SER A 41 -18.32 -7.21 -37.89
C SER A 41 -19.35 -6.40 -37.10
N ARG A 42 -19.57 -6.77 -35.84
CA ARG A 42 -20.28 -5.94 -34.88
C ARG A 42 -19.26 -4.97 -34.30
N ARG A 43 -19.56 -3.67 -34.39
CA ARG A 43 -18.91 -2.62 -33.62
C ARG A 43 -19.02 -2.97 -32.13
N HIS A 44 -18.05 -3.73 -31.67
CA HIS A 44 -17.90 -4.26 -30.33
C HIS A 44 -16.40 -4.22 -30.00
N ASP A 45 -15.73 -3.15 -30.44
CA ASP A 45 -14.68 -2.52 -29.63
C ASP A 45 -15.39 -1.94 -28.39
N ASP A 46 -16.00 -2.81 -27.60
CA ASP A 46 -16.32 -2.49 -26.22
C ASP A 46 -15.01 -2.08 -25.60
N ASP A 47 -15.08 -1.02 -24.80
CA ASP A 47 -13.99 -0.40 -24.08
C ASP A 47 -13.34 -1.36 -23.07
N THR A 48 -12.70 -2.38 -23.63
CA THR A 48 -11.97 -3.44 -22.96
C THR A 48 -10.75 -2.81 -22.32
N SER A 49 -10.29 -1.66 -22.82
CA SER A 49 -9.28 -0.81 -22.20
C SER A 49 -9.76 -0.17 -20.89
N ALA A 50 -10.96 0.39 -20.82
CA ALA A 50 -11.49 0.96 -19.58
C ALA A 50 -11.88 -0.12 -18.57
N LEU A 51 -12.49 -1.22 -19.01
CA LEU A 51 -12.82 -2.34 -18.12
C LEU A 51 -11.56 -3.08 -17.62
N SER A 52 -10.52 -3.24 -18.45
CA SER A 52 -9.23 -3.77 -17.99
C SER A 52 -8.53 -2.81 -17.05
N ARG A 53 -8.50 -1.50 -17.36
CA ARG A 53 -8.03 -0.45 -16.44
C ARG A 53 -8.79 -0.52 -15.12
N ALA A 54 -10.11 -0.51 -15.12
CA ALA A 54 -10.92 -0.60 -13.91
C ALA A 54 -10.62 -1.85 -13.07
N ARG A 55 -10.44 -3.02 -13.71
CA ARG A 55 -10.06 -4.26 -13.01
C ARG A 55 -8.65 -4.20 -12.43
N LEU A 56 -7.68 -3.61 -13.14
CA LEU A 56 -6.31 -3.43 -12.64
C LEU A 56 -6.27 -2.40 -11.49
N LEU A 57 -7.03 -1.32 -11.60
CA LEU A 57 -7.17 -0.28 -10.58
C LEU A 57 -7.87 -0.78 -9.31
N ALA A 58 -8.75 -1.78 -9.45
CA ALA A 58 -9.39 -2.43 -8.31
C ALA A 58 -8.44 -3.36 -7.53
N GLN A 59 -7.32 -3.78 -8.10
CA GLN A 59 -6.37 -4.63 -7.39
C GLN A 59 -5.46 -3.80 -6.49
N ARG A 60 -5.77 -3.86 -5.19
CA ARG A 60 -4.96 -3.25 -4.14
C ARG A 60 -4.31 -4.33 -3.29
N ASN A 61 -3.07 -4.09 -2.91
CA ASN A 61 -2.45 -4.77 -1.79
C ASN A 61 -2.89 -4.07 -0.50
N GLU A 62 -3.00 -4.83 0.58
CA GLU A 62 -3.22 -4.29 1.91
C GLU A 62 -2.18 -4.89 2.87
N THR A 63 -1.54 -4.03 3.64
CA THR A 63 -0.82 -4.45 4.84
C THR A 63 -1.61 -3.99 6.05
N ALA A 64 -1.83 -4.88 7.01
CA ALA A 64 -2.60 -4.58 8.20
C ALA A 64 -1.89 -5.06 9.46
N LEU A 65 -2.05 -4.30 10.53
CA LEU A 65 -1.63 -4.64 11.88
C LEU A 65 -2.86 -4.58 12.78
N VAL A 66 -3.12 -5.68 13.50
CA VAL A 66 -4.16 -5.73 14.54
C VAL A 66 -3.48 -5.66 15.88
N LEU A 67 -3.81 -4.65 16.67
CA LEU A 67 -3.25 -4.42 17.99
C LEU A 67 -3.89 -5.35 19.03
N PRO A 68 -3.23 -5.58 20.18
CA PRO A 68 -3.88 -6.19 21.33
C PRO A 68 -5.20 -5.49 21.64
N LYS A 69 -6.24 -6.26 21.95
CA LYS A 69 -7.63 -5.80 22.20
C LYS A 69 -8.44 -5.43 20.94
N GLY A 70 -7.90 -5.61 19.74
CA GLY A 70 -8.68 -5.61 18.50
C GLY A 70 -8.54 -4.43 17.53
N PRO A 71 -8.08 -3.22 17.91
CA PRO A 71 -7.99 -2.12 16.95
C PRO A 71 -7.07 -2.46 15.77
N ARG A 72 -7.50 -2.08 14.57
CA ARG A 72 -6.80 -2.33 13.31
C ARG A 72 -6.22 -1.05 12.73
N MET A 73 -5.03 -1.18 12.16
CA MET A 73 -4.44 -0.22 11.23
C MET A 73 -4.17 -0.93 9.93
N SER A 74 -4.44 -0.28 8.80
CA SER A 74 -4.07 -0.82 7.51
C SER A 74 -3.70 0.24 6.50
N VAL A 75 -2.82 -0.14 5.57
CA VAL A 75 -2.52 0.65 4.39
C VAL A 75 -2.90 -0.16 3.17
N SER A 76 -3.75 0.41 2.34
CA SER A 76 -4.05 -0.13 1.01
C SER A 76 -3.33 0.68 -0.05
N PHE A 77 -2.77 0.01 -1.06
CA PHE A 77 -2.05 0.65 -2.16
C PHE A 77 -2.20 -0.19 -3.42
N GLN A 78 -2.04 0.41 -4.59
CA GLN A 78 -2.23 -0.31 -5.85
C GLN A 78 -1.17 -1.40 -6.02
N ARG A 79 -1.63 -2.56 -6.51
CA ARG A 79 -0.74 -3.66 -6.82
C ARG A 79 0.18 -3.27 -7.98
N THR A 80 1.47 -3.56 -7.84
CA THR A 80 2.39 -3.49 -8.97
C THR A 80 2.17 -4.70 -9.86
N PHE A 81 2.05 -4.48 -11.17
CA PHE A 81 1.92 -5.54 -12.15
C PHE A 81 3.23 -5.67 -12.93
N ALA A 82 3.84 -6.85 -12.89
CA ALA A 82 4.92 -7.12 -13.83
C ALA A 82 4.35 -7.17 -15.25
N ARG A 83 5.19 -6.88 -16.26
CA ARG A 83 4.80 -7.00 -17.67
C ARG A 83 4.26 -8.40 -18.02
N SER A 84 4.80 -9.44 -17.38
CA SER A 84 4.36 -10.83 -17.51
C SER A 84 3.02 -11.15 -16.86
N ASP A 85 2.60 -10.35 -15.86
CA ASP A 85 1.39 -10.61 -15.08
C ASP A 85 0.14 -9.98 -15.73
N ARG A 86 0.33 -9.28 -16.85
CA ARG A 86 -0.77 -8.74 -17.66
C ARG A 86 -1.39 -9.82 -18.54
N THR A 87 -2.68 -10.03 -18.35
CA THR A 87 -3.49 -10.89 -19.22
C THR A 87 -4.18 -10.12 -20.35
N ASP A 88 -4.08 -8.78 -20.38
CA ASP A 88 -4.82 -7.93 -21.33
C ASP A 88 -4.04 -7.60 -22.62
N GLY A 89 -2.74 -7.92 -22.69
CA GLY A 89 -1.90 -7.76 -23.89
C GLY A 89 -1.73 -6.32 -24.39
N ASN A 90 -2.28 -5.32 -23.69
CA ASN A 90 -2.30 -3.93 -24.12
C ASN A 90 -1.05 -3.19 -23.60
N PRO A 91 -0.16 -2.68 -24.47
CA PRO A 91 1.01 -1.93 -24.04
C PRO A 91 0.69 -0.56 -23.42
N ASN A 92 -0.55 -0.07 -23.58
CA ASN A 92 -1.04 1.23 -23.12
C ASN A 92 -1.88 1.18 -21.84
N THR A 93 -1.97 0.03 -21.16
CA THR A 93 -2.63 -0.05 -19.85
C THR A 93 -1.62 0.24 -18.72
N SER A 94 -2.09 0.87 -17.63
CA SER A 94 -1.25 1.40 -16.52
C SER A 94 -0.29 0.33 -15.97
N ARG A 95 1.01 0.62 -15.88
CA ARG A 95 2.03 -0.34 -15.37
C ARG A 95 2.01 -0.46 -13.84
N GLY A 96 1.09 0.25 -13.18
CA GLY A 96 1.08 0.39 -11.73
C GLY A 96 2.40 1.02 -11.26
N LEU A 97 2.80 0.72 -10.04
CA LEU A 97 3.94 1.37 -9.40
C LEU A 97 5.22 0.54 -9.52
N GLY A 98 5.45 -0.04 -10.70
CA GLY A 98 6.67 -0.80 -11.02
C GLY A 98 7.89 0.09 -11.20
N VAL A 99 9.08 -0.48 -11.01
CA VAL A 99 10.37 0.23 -11.19
C VAL A 99 10.66 0.58 -12.65
N ASP A 100 10.06 -0.14 -13.60
CA ASP A 100 10.13 0.18 -15.04
C ASP A 100 9.05 1.18 -15.49
N GLY A 101 8.31 1.75 -14.53
CA GLY A 101 7.19 2.66 -14.74
C GLY A 101 7.61 4.14 -14.79
N PRO A 102 6.76 5.00 -15.37
CA PRO A 102 7.03 6.43 -15.49
C PRO A 102 7.07 7.15 -14.13
N ASP A 103 6.37 6.64 -13.12
CA ASP A 103 6.36 7.24 -11.78
C ASP A 103 7.71 7.00 -11.06
N PHE A 104 8.25 5.78 -11.13
CA PHE A 104 9.57 5.49 -10.57
C PHE A 104 10.69 6.26 -11.28
N ALA A 105 10.65 6.35 -12.61
CA ALA A 105 11.65 7.09 -13.40
C ALA A 105 11.78 8.57 -12.99
N ARG A 106 10.70 9.17 -12.46
CA ARG A 106 10.66 10.57 -12.01
C ARG A 106 10.91 10.75 -10.52
N LEU A 107 10.89 9.67 -9.73
CA LEU A 107 11.00 9.72 -8.27
C LEU A 107 12.14 10.63 -7.79
N MET A 108 13.37 10.38 -8.26
CA MET A 108 14.55 11.15 -7.86
C MET A 108 14.69 12.50 -8.56
N GLN A 109 13.83 12.79 -9.55
CA GLN A 109 13.75 14.08 -10.24
C GLN A 109 12.66 14.98 -9.65
N THR A 110 11.96 14.52 -8.60
CA THR A 110 10.95 15.31 -7.89
C THR A 110 11.58 16.60 -7.36
N PRO A 111 11.10 17.78 -7.76
CA PRO A 111 11.64 19.05 -7.29
C PRO A 111 11.56 19.19 -5.77
N ASP A 112 12.45 20.00 -5.20
CA ASP A 112 12.38 20.34 -3.79
C ASP A 112 11.03 21.00 -3.44
N GLY A 113 10.44 20.59 -2.33
CA GLY A 113 9.11 21.00 -1.88
C GLY A 113 7.95 20.33 -2.63
N ALA A 114 8.20 19.55 -3.68
CA ALA A 114 7.15 18.90 -4.46
C ALA A 114 6.81 17.49 -3.98
N ILE A 115 5.59 17.07 -4.30
CA ILE A 115 5.07 15.73 -4.07
C ILE A 115 5.47 14.79 -5.21
N VAL A 116 5.80 13.55 -4.88
CA VAL A 116 5.96 12.47 -5.86
C VAL A 116 4.60 12.16 -6.45
N MET A 117 4.41 12.48 -7.73
CA MET A 117 3.18 12.16 -8.44
C MET A 117 3.12 10.67 -8.78
N LEU A 118 2.01 10.03 -8.43
CA LEU A 118 1.66 8.69 -8.89
C LEU A 118 0.64 8.85 -10.03
N THR A 119 1.12 8.95 -11.27
CA THR A 119 0.23 9.17 -12.42
C THR A 119 -0.51 7.90 -12.83
N GLU A 120 0.01 6.73 -12.46
CA GLU A 120 -0.57 5.44 -12.78
C GLU A 120 -1.40 4.82 -11.65
N SER A 121 -1.61 5.58 -10.55
CA SER A 121 -2.24 5.07 -9.34
C SER A 121 -2.98 6.09 -8.49
N SER A 122 -3.99 5.63 -7.74
CA SER A 122 -4.48 6.36 -6.55
C SER A 122 -3.44 6.31 -5.44
N VAL A 123 -3.44 7.30 -4.55
CA VAL A 123 -2.51 7.29 -3.42
C VAL A 123 -2.74 6.12 -2.46
N PRO A 124 -1.68 5.66 -1.76
CA PRO A 124 -1.84 4.77 -0.62
C PRO A 124 -2.81 5.38 0.39
N ARG A 125 -3.76 4.57 0.82
CA ARG A 125 -4.73 4.94 1.85
C ARG A 125 -4.34 4.31 3.16
N LEU A 126 -4.04 5.13 4.15
CA LEU A 126 -3.98 4.72 5.55
C LEU A 126 -5.37 4.76 6.16
N ARG A 127 -5.79 3.64 6.78
CA ARG A 127 -6.93 3.57 7.70
C ARG A 127 -6.42 3.22 9.09
N THR A 128 -6.87 3.95 10.11
CA THR A 128 -6.46 3.69 11.50
C THR A 128 -7.62 3.79 12.48
N GLU A 129 -7.80 2.77 13.31
CA GLU A 129 -8.83 2.74 14.37
C GLU A 129 -8.35 3.37 15.69
N VAL A 130 -7.07 3.73 15.77
CA VAL A 130 -6.47 4.43 16.91
C VAL A 130 -5.64 5.62 16.43
N PRO A 131 -5.49 6.68 17.23
CA PRO A 131 -4.57 7.77 16.90
C PRO A 131 -3.11 7.28 16.83
N LEU A 132 -2.37 7.76 15.83
CA LEU A 132 -0.95 7.47 15.64
C LEU A 132 -0.12 8.72 15.91
N GLN A 133 0.86 8.60 16.78
CA GLN A 133 1.78 9.69 17.09
C GLN A 133 3.13 9.42 16.41
N PHE A 134 3.49 10.29 15.48
CA PHE A 134 4.78 10.31 14.78
C PHE A 134 5.60 11.48 15.28
N GLY A 135 6.54 11.24 16.19
CA GLY A 135 7.26 12.33 16.87
C GLY A 135 6.29 13.31 17.53
N LYS A 136 6.18 14.52 16.98
CA LYS A 136 5.25 15.58 17.47
C LYS A 136 3.90 15.60 16.73
N ALA A 137 3.77 14.95 15.58
CA ALA A 137 2.55 14.95 14.79
C ALA A 137 1.57 13.86 15.27
N LEU A 138 0.30 14.23 15.41
CA LEU A 138 -0.79 13.31 15.72
C LEU A 138 -1.64 13.09 14.47
N ILE A 139 -1.74 11.84 14.04
CA ILE A 139 -2.68 11.37 13.02
C ILE A 139 -3.92 10.86 13.77
N ALA A 140 -4.92 11.72 13.85
CA ALA A 140 -6.12 11.46 14.63
C ALA A 140 -7.08 10.48 13.93
N THR A 141 -7.99 9.88 14.70
CA THR A 141 -9.20 9.28 14.15
C THR A 141 -10.25 10.35 13.89
N GLY A 142 -11.35 9.99 13.24
CA GLY A 142 -12.50 10.87 13.07
C GLY A 142 -12.31 12.05 12.12
N ASN A 143 -11.25 12.05 11.31
CA ASN A 143 -10.93 13.16 10.39
C ASN A 143 -11.96 13.33 9.27
N GLN A 144 -12.57 12.22 8.82
CA GLN A 144 -13.65 12.25 7.83
C GLN A 144 -15.02 12.39 8.49
N VAL A 145 -15.27 11.60 9.53
CA VAL A 145 -16.52 11.57 10.29
C VAL A 145 -16.19 11.35 11.76
N ALA A 146 -16.68 12.23 12.64
CA ALA A 146 -16.46 12.11 14.08
C ALA A 146 -16.90 10.73 14.61
N GLY A 147 -16.08 10.11 15.46
CA GLY A 147 -16.34 8.78 16.02
C GLY A 147 -15.97 7.60 15.11
N PHE A 148 -15.51 7.84 13.88
CA PHE A 148 -15.08 6.78 12.96
C PHE A 148 -13.54 6.67 12.88
N PRO A 149 -13.00 5.56 12.34
CA PRO A 149 -11.57 5.42 12.07
C PRO A 149 -11.04 6.54 11.19
N GLY A 150 -9.79 6.93 11.42
CA GLY A 150 -9.09 7.88 10.57
C GLY A 150 -8.85 7.28 9.18
N SER A 151 -8.98 8.10 8.14
CA SER A 151 -8.71 7.70 6.75
C SER A 151 -7.95 8.81 6.04
N TYR A 152 -6.74 8.51 5.57
CA TYR A 152 -5.83 9.49 4.98
C TYR A 152 -5.23 8.98 3.67
N GLY A 153 -5.05 9.89 2.72
CA GLY A 153 -4.17 9.70 1.58
C GLY A 153 -2.75 9.98 2.01
N VAL A 154 -1.79 9.16 1.58
CA VAL A 154 -0.40 9.28 2.03
C VAL A 154 0.51 9.57 0.83
N TRP A 155 1.28 10.65 0.93
CA TRP A 155 2.11 11.17 -0.14
C TRP A 155 3.57 11.30 0.29
N LEU A 156 4.50 10.98 -0.63
CA LEU A 156 5.92 11.30 -0.45
C LEU A 156 6.20 12.71 -0.97
N LYS A 157 6.93 13.51 -0.18
CA LYS A 157 7.36 14.86 -0.53
C LYS A 157 8.88 14.95 -0.46
N LYS A 158 9.51 15.53 -1.48
CA LYS A 158 10.93 15.85 -1.45
C LYS A 158 11.14 17.14 -0.65
N VAL A 159 12.06 17.14 0.32
CA VAL A 159 12.45 18.36 1.07
C VAL A 159 13.96 18.39 1.27
N GLY A 160 14.65 19.34 0.65
CA GLY A 160 16.11 19.43 0.58
C GLY A 160 16.71 18.12 0.10
N SER A 161 17.67 17.58 0.85
CA SER A 161 18.21 16.23 0.63
C SER A 161 17.31 15.12 1.19
N GLY A 162 16.39 15.43 2.10
CA GLY A 162 15.51 14.46 2.77
C GLY A 162 14.15 14.26 2.11
N TRP A 163 13.27 13.61 2.87
CA TRP A 163 11.91 13.24 2.47
C TRP A 163 10.95 13.44 3.63
N ARG A 164 9.69 13.72 3.27
CA ARG A 164 8.60 13.81 4.23
C ARG A 164 7.40 13.01 3.77
N LEU A 165 6.62 12.55 4.74
CA LEU A 165 5.35 11.89 4.52
C LEU A 165 4.24 12.88 4.83
N VAL A 166 3.39 13.14 3.84
CA VAL A 166 2.22 14.01 4.00
C VAL A 166 0.98 13.13 4.15
N PHE A 167 0.24 13.36 5.22
CA PHE A 167 -1.09 12.80 5.44
C PHE A 167 -2.12 13.82 4.99
N ASN A 168 -2.97 13.43 4.05
CA ASN A 168 -3.97 14.30 3.44
C ASN A 168 -5.38 13.74 3.69
N ASN A 169 -6.35 14.64 3.90
CA ASN A 169 -7.74 14.29 4.19
C ASN A 169 -8.56 13.87 2.96
N GLU A 170 -7.93 13.68 1.80
CA GLU A 170 -8.53 13.10 0.60
C GLU A 170 -7.95 11.68 0.36
N PRO A 171 -8.44 10.66 1.10
CA PRO A 171 -7.91 9.29 1.04
C PRO A 171 -8.12 8.56 -0.29
N ASP A 172 -8.87 9.15 -1.20
CA ASP A 172 -9.24 8.61 -2.50
C ASP A 172 -8.73 9.45 -3.68
N ALA A 173 -7.90 10.45 -3.40
CA ALA A 173 -7.31 11.27 -4.45
C ALA A 173 -6.52 10.41 -5.43
N TRP A 174 -6.64 10.76 -6.71
CA TRP A 174 -5.72 10.24 -7.71
C TRP A 174 -4.31 10.78 -7.41
N GLY A 175 -3.28 9.97 -7.64
CA GLY A 175 -1.90 10.32 -7.31
C GLY A 175 -1.28 11.48 -8.10
N SER A 176 -2.04 12.13 -8.98
CA SER A 176 -1.64 13.38 -9.64
C SER A 176 -2.51 14.57 -9.23
N GLN A 177 -3.37 14.41 -8.23
CA GLN A 177 -4.38 15.40 -7.82
C GLN A 177 -4.22 15.79 -6.35
N HIS A 178 -2.97 15.85 -5.85
CA HIS A 178 -2.70 16.37 -4.51
C HIS A 178 -3.17 17.83 -4.40
N ASP A 179 -4.03 18.12 -3.42
CA ASP A 179 -4.36 19.49 -3.01
C ASP A 179 -3.82 19.74 -1.58
N PRO A 180 -2.81 20.61 -1.43
CA PRO A 180 -2.21 20.95 -0.13
C PRO A 180 -3.18 21.50 0.91
N LYS A 181 -4.36 22.01 0.51
CA LYS A 181 -5.38 22.52 1.44
C LYS A 181 -5.94 21.43 2.35
N PHE A 182 -5.86 20.18 1.93
CA PHE A 182 -6.33 19.03 2.70
C PHE A 182 -5.21 18.32 3.46
N ASP A 183 -3.98 18.85 3.46
CA ASP A 183 -2.88 18.30 4.25
C ASP A 183 -3.17 18.44 5.75
N ALA A 184 -3.25 17.31 6.44
CA ALA A 184 -3.52 17.23 7.86
C ALA A 184 -2.23 17.26 8.69
N ALA A 185 -1.17 16.63 8.17
CA ALA A 185 0.12 16.56 8.84
C ALA A 185 1.23 16.25 7.83
N GLU A 186 2.45 16.67 8.17
CA GLU A 186 3.66 16.34 7.42
C GLU A 186 4.74 15.90 8.42
N ILE A 187 5.34 14.74 8.21
CA ILE A 187 6.35 14.16 9.10
C ILE A 187 7.64 13.90 8.35
N GLU A 188 8.77 13.98 9.06
CA GLU A 188 10.07 13.61 8.52
C GLU A 188 10.18 12.08 8.36
N LEU A 189 10.80 11.66 7.25
CA LEU A 189 11.10 10.26 6.96
C LEU A 189 12.60 10.03 7.05
N SER A 190 13.00 8.91 7.66
CA SER A 190 14.32 8.34 7.41
C SER A 190 14.33 7.71 6.03
N HIS A 191 15.37 7.97 5.23
CA HIS A 191 15.53 7.43 3.88
C HIS A 191 16.86 6.71 3.75
N SER A 192 16.83 5.52 3.17
CA SER A 192 18.03 4.76 2.77
C SER A 192 17.90 4.24 1.35
N ASP A 193 19.05 4.05 0.71
CA ASP A 193 19.20 3.35 -0.57
C ASP A 193 20.23 2.21 -0.46
N GLY A 194 20.37 1.40 -1.51
CA GLY A 194 21.28 0.25 -1.54
C GLY A 194 20.60 -1.12 -1.39
N HIS A 195 19.26 -1.16 -1.36
CA HIS A 195 18.51 -2.42 -1.42
C HIS A 195 18.36 -2.92 -2.87
N ALA A 196 17.73 -4.10 -3.03
CA ALA A 196 17.48 -4.68 -4.34
C ALA A 196 16.69 -3.72 -5.25
N ALA A 197 17.25 -3.40 -6.42
CA ALA A 197 16.70 -2.41 -7.34
C ALA A 197 15.33 -2.79 -7.94
N ALA A 198 14.98 -4.08 -7.94
CA ALA A 198 13.75 -4.59 -8.54
C ALA A 198 12.55 -4.68 -7.58
N ARG A 199 12.64 -4.13 -6.35
CA ARG A 199 11.51 -4.21 -5.40
C ARG A 199 10.31 -3.38 -5.90
N PRO A 200 9.11 -3.97 -6.01
CA PRO A 200 7.92 -3.22 -6.39
C PRO A 200 7.56 -2.19 -5.31
N PHE A 201 6.75 -1.19 -5.67
CA PHE A 201 6.21 -0.27 -4.68
C PHE A 201 5.38 -1.03 -3.64
N ALA A 202 5.70 -0.80 -2.37
CA ALA A 202 4.97 -1.35 -1.26
C ALA A 202 4.92 -0.37 -0.10
N VAL A 203 3.81 -0.40 0.65
CA VAL A 203 3.71 0.27 1.94
C VAL A 203 3.37 -0.78 2.98
N ALA A 204 4.05 -0.76 4.12
CA ALA A 204 3.85 -1.71 5.20
C ALA A 204 3.74 -0.99 6.55
N ILE A 205 2.94 -1.57 7.44
CA ILE A 205 2.97 -1.26 8.87
C ILE A 205 3.59 -2.47 9.57
N VAL A 206 4.72 -2.24 10.24
CA VAL A 206 5.47 -3.29 10.94
C VAL A 206 5.39 -3.03 12.45
N PRO A 207 5.00 -4.01 13.27
CA PRO A 207 5.01 -3.85 14.72
C PRO A 207 6.46 -3.80 15.25
N ASP A 208 6.72 -2.88 16.18
CA ASP A 208 8.00 -2.74 16.91
C ASP A 208 7.77 -2.73 18.44
N GLY A 209 6.68 -3.39 18.86
CA GLY A 209 6.25 -3.48 20.25
C GLY A 209 4.73 -3.42 20.40
N ALA A 210 4.24 -3.51 21.63
CA ALA A 210 2.79 -3.62 21.90
C ALA A 210 1.98 -2.38 21.48
N ALA A 211 2.59 -1.20 21.53
CA ALA A 211 1.98 0.09 21.18
C ALA A 211 2.91 0.92 20.27
N ARG A 212 3.83 0.24 19.58
CA ARG A 212 4.87 0.82 18.74
C ARG A 212 4.86 0.13 17.38
N GLY A 213 5.10 0.90 16.34
CA GLY A 213 5.25 0.36 15.01
C GLY A 213 6.02 1.31 14.11
N ARG A 214 6.28 0.82 12.90
CA ARG A 214 6.98 1.54 11.85
C ARG A 214 6.15 1.49 10.59
N LEU A 215 5.95 2.65 9.98
CA LEU A 215 5.50 2.72 8.60
C LEU A 215 6.72 2.62 7.69
N VAL A 216 6.66 1.74 6.70
CA VAL A 216 7.74 1.49 5.73
C VAL A 216 7.18 1.67 4.33
N ILE A 217 7.86 2.46 3.50
CA ILE A 217 7.60 2.54 2.06
C ILE A 217 8.83 2.01 1.33
N LEU A 218 8.60 1.08 0.41
CA LEU A 218 9.64 0.47 -0.41
C LEU A 218 9.37 0.80 -1.86
N TRP A 219 10.40 1.21 -2.61
CA TRP A 219 10.31 1.33 -4.06
C TRP A 219 11.70 1.21 -4.70
N GLY A 220 11.92 0.11 -5.43
CA GLY A 220 13.23 -0.24 -5.96
C GLY A 220 14.29 -0.28 -4.85
N PRO A 221 15.44 0.41 -5.02
CA PRO A 221 16.51 0.40 -4.03
C PRO A 221 16.19 1.25 -2.80
N HIS A 222 15.09 2.03 -2.82
CA HIS A 222 14.77 3.00 -1.78
C HIS A 222 13.87 2.42 -0.70
N GLU A 223 14.12 2.85 0.53
CA GLU A 223 13.30 2.58 1.70
C GLU A 223 13.09 3.88 2.48
N TRP A 224 11.84 4.20 2.79
CA TRP A 224 11.49 5.30 3.68
C TRP A 224 10.78 4.77 4.90
N THR A 225 11.14 5.28 6.07
CA THR A 225 10.58 4.81 7.34
C THR A 225 10.20 5.95 8.27
N ALA A 226 9.15 5.72 9.05
CA ALA A 226 8.79 6.53 10.19
C ALA A 226 8.21 5.69 11.31
N ASP A 227 8.73 5.90 12.52
CA ASP A 227 8.26 5.23 13.73
C ASP A 227 7.06 5.98 14.32
N PHE A 228 6.12 5.21 14.86
CA PHE A 228 4.96 5.73 15.56
C PHE A 228 4.69 4.98 16.86
N VAL A 229 4.01 5.68 17.77
CA VAL A 229 3.33 5.07 18.92
C VAL A 229 1.82 5.18 18.75
N THR A 230 1.11 4.15 19.17
CA THR A 230 -0.35 4.16 19.20
C THR A 230 -0.81 4.74 20.53
N SER A 231 -1.67 5.74 20.50
CA SER A 231 -2.28 6.28 21.72
C SER A 231 -3.64 5.62 21.94
N SER A 232 -3.90 5.11 23.15
CA SER A 232 -5.22 4.59 23.52
C SER A 232 -6.21 5.68 23.91
N ARG A 233 -5.90 6.96 23.66
CA ARG A 233 -6.75 8.07 24.08
C ARG A 233 -7.93 8.19 23.13
N THR A 234 -9.04 7.54 23.47
CA THR A 234 -10.36 7.83 22.91
C THR A 234 -10.68 9.29 23.21
N ILE A 235 -10.98 10.07 22.19
CA ILE A 235 -11.50 11.44 22.37
C ILE A 235 -12.90 11.28 22.97
N PRO A 236 -13.17 11.84 24.17
CA PRO A 236 -14.48 11.79 24.81
C PRO A 236 -15.55 12.56 24.02
#